data_AF-A0ABD7PY70-F1
#
_entry.id   AF-A0ABD7PY70-F1
#
_cell.length_a   1.000
_cell.length_b   1.000
_cell.length_c   1.000
_cell.angle_alpha   90.00
_cell.angle_beta   90.00
_cell.angle_gamma   90.00
#
_symmetry.space_group_name_H-M   'P 1'
#
loop_
_entity.id
_entity.type
_entity.pdbx_description
1 polymer ?
#
loop_
_entity_poly.entity_id
_entity_poly.type
_entity_poly.pdbx_seq_one_letter_code
_entity_poly.pdbx_strand_id
1 'polypeptide(L)'
;MNTTPEYLHFDDLDDWDEDDVVVVEIINNETGNVRTHYPNRQSGPQPIEEAFDEAHRFLANDPNIRRIGVFLHSEAQWAPMWGVLIKRKQSLYSKPFRV
;
A
#
# COMPACT_ATOMS: atom_id res chain seq x y z
N MET A 1 13.34 -16.48 11.56
CA MET A 1 13.66 -15.06 11.74
C MET A 1 12.33 -14.32 11.61
N ASN A 2 11.80 -13.74 12.69
CA ASN A 2 10.61 -12.88 12.61
C ASN A 2 11.06 -11.52 12.09
N THR A 3 11.16 -11.38 10.78
CA THR A 3 11.30 -10.07 10.14
C THR A 3 9.95 -9.37 10.23
N THR A 4 9.92 -8.24 10.94
CA THR A 4 8.77 -7.34 10.93
C THR A 4 8.48 -6.95 9.48
N PRO A 5 7.22 -7.03 9.01
CA PRO A 5 6.90 -6.67 7.63
C PRO A 5 7.14 -5.18 7.39
N GLU A 6 7.67 -4.88 6.22
CA GLU A 6 7.97 -3.54 5.76
C GLU A 6 6.96 -3.14 4.67
N TYR A 7 6.39 -1.94 4.79
CA TYR A 7 5.39 -1.41 3.86
C TYR A 7 5.84 -0.08 3.27
N LEU A 8 5.55 0.15 2.00
CA LEU A 8 5.83 1.43 1.35
C LEU A 8 4.73 2.44 1.68
N HIS A 9 5.09 3.58 2.26
CA HIS A 9 4.14 4.67 2.46
C HIS A 9 3.88 5.41 1.14
N PHE A 10 2.61 5.55 0.79
CA PHE A 10 2.14 6.43 -0.27
C PHE A 10 1.44 7.63 0.38
N ASP A 11 1.96 8.84 0.09
CA ASP A 11 1.35 10.10 0.53
C ASP A 11 0.24 10.55 -0.45
N ASP A 12 0.27 10.07 -1.69
CA ASP A 12 -0.72 10.30 -2.75
C ASP A 12 -1.00 8.98 -3.50
N LEU A 13 -2.27 8.66 -3.71
CA LEU A 13 -2.68 7.49 -4.50
C LEU A 13 -2.48 7.71 -6.01
N ASP A 14 -2.40 8.96 -6.47
CA ASP A 14 -2.11 9.29 -7.86
C ASP A 14 -0.61 9.12 -8.19
N ASP A 15 0.27 9.08 -7.17
CA ASP A 15 1.71 8.77 -7.33
C ASP A 15 1.99 7.26 -7.51
N TRP A 16 0.95 6.44 -7.39
CA TRP A 16 1.02 4.99 -7.49
C TRP A 16 0.88 4.52 -8.94
N ASP A 17 1.88 4.84 -9.77
CA ASP A 17 2.04 4.30 -11.13
C ASP A 17 2.76 2.91 -11.15
N GLU A 18 2.96 2.30 -9.98
CA GLU A 18 3.71 1.04 -9.84
C GLU A 18 2.76 -0.17 -9.94
N ASP A 19 2.76 -0.83 -11.11
CA ASP A 19 2.01 -2.06 -11.38
C ASP A 19 2.45 -3.25 -10.51
N ASP A 20 3.61 -3.17 -9.85
CA ASP A 20 4.17 -4.22 -9.00
C ASP A 20 3.86 -4.04 -7.51
N VAL A 21 2.92 -3.16 -7.18
CA VAL A 21 2.53 -2.87 -5.79
C VAL A 21 1.05 -3.13 -5.59
N VAL A 22 0.71 -3.77 -4.46
CA VAL A 22 -0.65 -3.81 -3.92
C VAL A 22 -0.75 -2.79 -2.79
N VAL A 23 -1.78 -1.94 -2.80
CA VAL A 23 -1.94 -0.89 -1.79
C VAL A 23 -3.05 -1.26 -0.81
N VAL A 24 -2.75 -1.13 0.47
CA VAL A 24 -3.74 -1.14 1.55
C VAL A 24 -4.13 0.31 1.83
N GLU A 25 -5.37 0.69 1.51
CA GLU A 25 -5.90 2.00 1.88
C GLU A 25 -6.51 1.89 3.29
N ILE A 26 -5.92 2.58 4.25
CA ILE A 26 -6.39 2.59 5.64
C ILE A 26 -7.33 3.78 5.80
N ILE A 27 -8.62 3.48 5.99
CA ILE A 27 -9.68 4.49 6.09
C ILE A 27 -9.71 5.05 7.52
N ASN A 28 -9.62 4.18 8.52
CA ASN A 28 -9.53 4.50 9.94
C ASN A 28 -8.74 3.37 10.65
N ASN A 29 -8.64 3.38 11.99
CA ASN A 29 -7.85 2.39 12.73
C ASN A 29 -8.46 0.97 12.80
N GLU A 30 -9.64 0.75 12.25
CA GLU A 30 -10.33 -0.55 12.25
C GLU A 30 -10.62 -1.07 10.84
N THR A 31 -10.73 -0.17 9.85
CA THR A 31 -11.20 -0.47 8.50
C THR A 31 -10.18 -0.03 7.45
N GLY A 32 -9.94 -0.91 6.47
CA GLY A 32 -9.20 -0.59 5.27
C GLY A 32 -9.80 -1.26 4.04
N ASN A 33 -9.19 -1.04 2.89
CA ASN A 33 -9.46 -1.78 1.67
C ASN A 33 -8.13 -2.14 0.99
N VAL A 34 -8.18 -2.97 -0.04
CA VAL A 34 -7.02 -3.35 -0.84
C VAL A 34 -7.27 -2.98 -2.29
N ARG A 35 -6.30 -2.30 -2.89
CA ARG A 35 -6.33 -1.93 -4.29
C ARG A 35 -5.10 -2.50 -5.01
N THR A 36 -5.27 -2.87 -6.27
CA THR A 36 -4.18 -3.26 -7.19
C THR A 36 -4.38 -2.56 -8.54
N HIS A 37 -3.28 -2.15 -9.20
CA HIS A 37 -3.33 -1.60 -10.56
C HIS A 37 -3.44 -2.71 -11.62
N TYR A 38 -2.73 -3.83 -11.43
CA TYR A 38 -2.79 -4.98 -12.32
C TYR A 38 -2.91 -6.30 -11.54
N PRO A 39 -4.04 -7.04 -11.65
CA PRO A 39 -5.29 -6.64 -12.30
C PRO A 39 -5.91 -5.43 -11.57
N ASN A 40 -6.60 -4.54 -12.31
CA ASN A 40 -7.28 -3.39 -11.68
C ASN A 40 -8.42 -3.89 -10.81
N ARG A 41 -8.20 -3.91 -9.50
CA ARG A 41 -9.14 -4.43 -8.52
C ARG A 41 -9.09 -3.56 -7.27
N GLN A 42 -10.26 -3.33 -6.70
CA GLN A 42 -10.42 -2.70 -5.40
C GLN A 42 -11.39 -3.55 -4.59
N SER A 43 -11.00 -3.94 -3.38
CA SER A 43 -11.89 -4.61 -2.44
C SER A 43 -12.81 -3.60 -1.75
N GLY A 44 -13.90 -4.09 -1.15
CA GLY A 44 -14.75 -3.26 -0.31
C GLY A 44 -14.07 -2.94 1.03
N PRO A 45 -14.61 -1.99 1.81
CA PRO A 45 -14.17 -1.76 3.18
C PRO A 45 -14.28 -3.04 4.02
N GLN A 46 -13.20 -3.42 4.68
CA GLN A 46 -13.08 -4.63 5.49
C GLN A 46 -12.17 -4.36 6.71
N PRO A 47 -12.18 -5.23 7.73
CA PRO A 47 -11.28 -5.08 8.88
C PRO A 47 -9.81 -4.96 8.43
N ILE A 48 -9.02 -4.13 9.11
CA ILE A 48 -7.61 -3.90 8.74
C ILE A 48 -6.80 -5.20 8.66
N GLU A 49 -7.00 -6.11 9.62
CA GLU A 49 -6.32 -7.41 9.63
C GLU A 49 -6.63 -8.19 8.34
N GLU A 50 -7.89 -8.21 7.90
CA GLU A 50 -8.30 -8.85 6.65
C GLU A 50 -7.72 -8.15 5.41
N ALA A 51 -7.61 -6.82 5.45
CA ALA A 51 -6.97 -6.05 4.38
C ALA A 51 -5.47 -6.35 4.25
N PHE A 52 -4.74 -6.42 5.36
CA PHE A 52 -3.35 -6.84 5.32
C PHE A 52 -3.22 -8.31 4.88
N ASP A 53 -4.05 -9.22 5.37
CA ASP A 53 -4.04 -10.62 4.93
C ASP A 53 -4.33 -10.76 3.43
N GLU A 54 -5.25 -9.96 2.88
CA GLU A 54 -5.48 -9.89 1.44
C GLU A 54 -4.26 -9.36 0.68
N ALA A 55 -3.63 -8.27 1.13
CA ALA A 55 -2.42 -7.74 0.49
C ALA A 55 -1.25 -8.75 0.51
N HIS A 56 -1.05 -9.47 1.62
CA HIS A 56 -0.06 -10.54 1.69
C HIS A 56 -0.39 -11.71 0.77
N ARG A 57 -1.68 -12.04 0.59
CA ARG A 57 -2.10 -13.04 -0.40
C ARG A 57 -1.78 -12.60 -1.82
N PHE A 58 -1.93 -11.32 -2.17
CA PHE A 58 -1.48 -10.80 -3.46
C PHE A 58 0.03 -10.94 -3.62
N LEU A 59 0.81 -10.52 -2.63
CA LEU A 59 2.27 -10.63 -2.64
C LEU A 59 2.76 -12.09 -2.80
N ALA A 60 2.05 -13.05 -2.20
CA ALA A 60 2.43 -14.46 -2.25
C ALA A 60 2.00 -15.17 -3.54
N ASN A 61 0.87 -14.78 -4.14
CA ASN A 61 0.25 -15.52 -5.24
C ASN A 61 0.32 -14.83 -6.61
N ASP A 62 0.46 -13.50 -6.66
CA ASP A 62 0.57 -12.75 -7.90
C ASP A 62 2.05 -12.47 -8.23
N PRO A 63 2.61 -13.06 -9.29
CA PRO A 63 4.02 -12.87 -9.65
C PRO A 63 4.35 -11.44 -10.11
N ASN A 64 3.35 -10.62 -10.42
CA ASN A 64 3.56 -9.22 -10.78
C ASN A 64 3.73 -8.34 -9.55
N ILE A 65 3.12 -8.71 -8.41
CA ILE A 65 3.19 -7.96 -7.16
C ILE A 65 4.47 -8.32 -6.41
N ARG A 66 5.24 -7.30 -6.05
CA ARG A 66 6.54 -7.44 -5.37
C ARG A 66 6.58 -6.74 -4.02
N ARG A 67 5.66 -5.81 -3.77
CA ARG A 67 5.63 -5.03 -2.53
C ARG A 67 4.20 -4.70 -2.13
N ILE A 68 4.05 -4.37 -0.85
CA ILE A 68 2.81 -3.85 -0.29
C ILE A 68 3.00 -2.37 0.02
N GLY A 69 2.14 -1.54 -0.55
CA GLY A 69 1.98 -0.14 -0.23
C GLY A 69 0.91 0.07 0.83
N VAL A 70 1.02 1.18 1.54
CA VAL A 70 0.02 1.63 2.50
C VAL A 70 -0.25 3.10 2.22
N PHE A 71 -1.53 3.42 2.09
CA PHE A 71 -2.04 4.78 2.01
C PHE A 71 -2.87 5.06 3.27
N LEU A 72 -2.55 6.13 3.99
CA LEU A 72 -3.28 6.55 5.18
C LEU A 72 -4.23 7.68 4.80
N HIS A 73 -5.54 7.47 4.96
CA HIS A 73 -6.49 8.59 4.90
C HIS A 73 -6.23 9.58 6.02
N SER A 74 -6.70 10.81 5.87
CA SER A 74 -6.50 11.92 6.83
C SER A 74 -6.92 11.62 8.27
N GLU A 75 -7.81 10.65 8.47
CA GLU A 75 -8.33 10.24 9.78
C GLU A 75 -7.62 9.00 10.35
N ALA A 76 -6.79 8.32 9.55
CA ALA A 76 -6.10 7.09 9.92
C ALA A 76 -4.73 7.38 10.55
N GLN A 77 -4.33 6.53 11.49
CA GLN A 77 -2.98 6.56 12.07
C GLN A 77 -2.29 5.22 11.88
N TRP A 78 -0.99 5.26 11.63
CA TRP A 78 -0.20 4.03 11.58
C TRP A 78 -0.07 3.40 12.97
N ALA A 79 -0.45 2.14 13.09
CA ALA A 79 -0.17 1.36 14.28
C ALA A 79 1.14 0.56 14.09
N PRO A 80 2.16 0.75 14.95
CA PRO A 80 3.44 0.02 14.85
C PRO A 80 3.31 -1.51 14.92
N MET A 81 2.19 -2.02 15.45
CA MET A 81 1.90 -3.45 15.50
C MET A 81 1.68 -4.08 14.11
N TRP A 82 1.30 -3.29 13.10
CA TRP A 82 1.14 -3.78 11.73
C TRP A 82 2.49 -4.00 11.03
N GLY A 83 3.50 -3.21 11.40
CA GLY A 83 4.88 -3.32 10.93
C GLY A 83 5.60 -1.98 10.83
N VAL A 84 6.52 -1.88 9.88
CA VAL A 84 7.30 -0.67 9.63
C VAL A 84 6.82 0.01 8.35
N LEU A 85 6.38 1.26 8.45
CA LEU A 85 6.15 2.14 7.30
C LEU A 85 7.48 2.75 6.84
N ILE A 86 7.90 2.39 5.64
CA ILE A 86 9.05 2.97 4.95
C ILE A 86 8.53 4.09 4.06
N LYS A 87 8.94 5.32 4.35
CA LYS A 87 8.64 6.44 3.47
C LYS A 87 9.27 6.20 2.11
N ARG A 88 8.47 6.17 1.05
CA ARG A 88 8.99 6.12 -0.33
C ARG A 88 9.91 7.33 -0.49
N LYS A 89 11.19 7.09 -0.78
CA LYS A 89 12.07 8.18 -1.24
C LYS A 89 11.44 8.69 -2.53
N GLN A 90 10.96 9.93 -2.53
CA GLN A 90 10.49 10.59 -3.76
C GLN A 90 11.53 10.30 -4.84
N SER A 91 11.11 9.53 -5.86
CA SER A 91 11.96 9.29 -7.01
C SER A 91 12.23 10.66 -7.61
N LEU A 92 13.51 11.04 -7.72
CA LEU A 92 13.96 12.34 -8.25
C LEU A 92 13.59 12.55 -9.73
N TYR A 93 12.75 11.70 -10.31
CA TYR A 93 12.10 11.91 -11.60
C TYR A 93 10.87 12.82 -11.45
N SER A 94 11.11 14.04 -10.94
CA SER A 94 10.28 15.17 -11.34
C SER A 94 10.40 15.27 -12.85
N LYS A 95 9.31 14.95 -13.56
CA LYS A 95 9.19 15.18 -15.01
C LYS A 95 9.73 16.60 -15.29
N PRO A 96 10.70 16.79 -16.21
CA PRO A 96 11.14 18.14 -16.52
C PRO A 96 9.93 18.90 -17.07
N PHE A 97 9.59 20.02 -16.44
CA PHE A 97 8.64 20.98 -16.97
C PHE A 97 9.07 21.34 -18.40
N ARG A 98 8.27 20.95 -19.40
CA ARG A 98 8.38 21.48 -20.76
C ARG A 98 7.78 22.87 -20.74
N VAL A 99 8.65 23.89 -20.75
CA VAL A 99 8.35 25.27 -21.18
C VAL A 99 8.53 25.38 -22.68
#